data_AF-A0A346QRB8-F1
#
_entry.id   AF-A0A346QRB8-F1
#
_cell.length_a   1.000
_cell.length_b   1.000
_cell.length_c   1.000
_cell.angle_alpha   90.00
_cell.angle_beta   90.00
_cell.angle_gamma   90.00
#
_symmetry.space_group_name_H-M   'P 1'
#
loop_
_entity.id
_entity.type
_entity.pdbx_description
1 polymer ?
#
loop_
_entity_poly.entity_id
_entity_poly.type
_entity_poly.pdbx_seq_one_letter_code
_entity_poly.pdbx_strand_id
1 'polypeptide(L)'
;RDLEVELEEDYHLDLRKTWSLANNDEKYDILPEIYRNKNIADFVDPDIMKKLEELEQEEEAREEAGFYDIEDEEDDEETTAIRKLAKKIRYKRQVIIGDARSKKQARRTPSVPRPKKAISRERLESTMSELGIDMDNKEDSHYVAKMHETRSRSLNRPEIKRKREDSEGNVRSSSKVPRDQSGVRDVAMAKKARKITKIGQRKINLGGKKGESDRSIAVKKPKHLFSGKRSTGKTDRR
;
A
#
# COMPACT_ATOMS: atom_id res chain seq x y z
N ARG A 1 23.31 -39.20 -49.96
CA ARG A 1 23.16 -40.65 -49.75
C ARG A 1 24.49 -41.30 -49.41
N ASP A 2 25.52 -41.25 -50.25
CA ASP A 2 26.82 -41.87 -49.90
C ASP A 2 27.51 -41.16 -48.72
N LEU A 3 27.60 -39.82 -48.76
CA LEU A 3 28.11 -39.00 -47.63
C LEU A 3 27.28 -39.11 -46.33
N GLU A 4 26.00 -39.42 -46.48
CA GLU A 4 25.08 -39.57 -45.34
C GLU A 4 25.29 -40.92 -44.65
N VAL A 5 25.56 -41.97 -45.41
CA VAL A 5 25.91 -43.30 -44.89
C VAL A 5 27.30 -43.30 -44.25
N GLU A 6 28.25 -42.49 -44.75
CA GLU A 6 29.60 -42.39 -44.19
C GLU A 6 29.64 -41.63 -42.85
N LEU A 7 28.89 -40.55 -42.73
CA LEU A 7 28.88 -39.68 -41.54
C LEU A 7 27.83 -40.11 -40.49
N GLU A 8 26.89 -40.99 -40.85
CA GLU A 8 25.84 -41.55 -40.00
C GLU A 8 25.16 -40.50 -39.09
N GLU A 9 25.49 -40.48 -37.80
CA GLU A 9 24.89 -39.61 -36.79
C GLU A 9 25.41 -38.15 -36.84
N ASP A 10 26.61 -37.92 -37.38
CA ASP A 10 27.24 -36.59 -37.49
C ASP A 10 26.87 -35.85 -38.80
N TYR A 11 26.07 -36.48 -39.66
CA TYR A 11 25.63 -35.86 -40.91
C TYR A 11 24.56 -34.78 -40.67
N HIS A 12 24.87 -33.53 -41.01
CA HIS A 12 23.88 -32.47 -41.17
C HIS A 12 23.75 -32.06 -42.64
N LEU A 13 22.52 -31.99 -43.16
CA LEU A 13 22.26 -31.49 -44.51
C LEU A 13 22.42 -29.96 -44.53
N ASP A 14 23.50 -29.48 -45.14
CA ASP A 14 23.71 -28.05 -45.39
C ASP A 14 23.10 -27.63 -46.73
N LEU A 15 21.97 -26.92 -46.67
CA LEU A 15 21.31 -26.37 -47.85
C LEU A 15 22.08 -25.19 -48.47
N ARG A 16 22.90 -24.47 -47.67
CA ARG A 16 23.62 -23.29 -48.14
C ARG A 16 24.76 -23.68 -49.07
N LYS A 17 25.37 -24.86 -48.85
CA LYS A 17 26.51 -25.40 -49.63
C LYS A 17 26.31 -25.42 -51.16
N THR A 18 25.09 -25.48 -51.67
CA THR A 18 24.82 -25.54 -53.12
C THR A 18 24.50 -24.20 -53.77
N TRP A 19 24.40 -23.11 -53.00
CA TRP A 19 24.08 -21.79 -53.55
C TRP A 19 25.25 -21.21 -54.36
N SER A 20 24.93 -20.56 -55.48
CA SER A 20 25.85 -19.83 -56.34
C SER A 20 25.69 -18.32 -56.12
N LEU A 21 26.58 -17.74 -55.32
CA LEU A 21 26.66 -16.29 -55.06
C LEU A 21 27.81 -15.66 -55.84
N ALA A 22 27.82 -14.32 -55.95
CA ALA A 22 28.91 -13.59 -56.59
C ALA A 22 30.24 -13.79 -55.84
N ASN A 23 30.19 -13.73 -54.50
CA ASN A 23 31.30 -14.03 -53.61
C ASN A 23 31.01 -15.30 -52.82
N ASN A 24 31.93 -16.27 -52.85
CA ASN A 24 31.74 -17.55 -52.17
C ASN A 24 31.90 -17.47 -50.64
N ASP A 25 32.57 -16.44 -50.14
CA ASP A 25 32.86 -16.28 -48.70
C ASP A 25 31.60 -15.90 -47.90
N GLU A 26 30.65 -15.21 -48.53
CA GLU A 26 29.41 -14.70 -47.92
C GLU A 26 28.32 -15.79 -47.78
N LYS A 27 28.59 -17.01 -48.23
CA LYS A 27 27.62 -18.11 -48.32
C LYS A 27 27.05 -18.56 -46.97
N TYR A 28 27.82 -18.35 -45.92
CA TYR A 28 27.45 -18.73 -44.55
C TYR A 28 27.01 -17.54 -43.69
N ASP A 29 26.99 -16.32 -44.24
CA ASP A 29 26.57 -15.14 -43.51
C ASP A 29 25.09 -15.22 -43.11
N ILE A 30 24.77 -14.61 -41.97
CA ILE A 30 23.42 -14.62 -41.39
C ILE A 30 22.70 -13.33 -41.81
N LEU A 31 21.62 -13.46 -42.56
CA LEU A 31 20.77 -12.33 -42.91
C LEU A 31 19.90 -11.94 -41.72
N PRO A 32 19.93 -10.67 -41.27
CA PRO A 32 19.00 -10.21 -40.26
C PRO A 32 17.57 -10.15 -40.84
N GLU A 33 16.59 -10.62 -40.08
CA GLU A 33 15.20 -10.69 -40.55
C GLU A 33 14.35 -9.49 -40.09
N ILE A 34 14.54 -9.02 -38.85
CA ILE A 34 13.70 -7.99 -38.21
C ILE A 34 14.58 -6.90 -37.61
N TYR A 35 14.23 -5.64 -37.87
CA TYR A 35 14.82 -4.46 -37.22
C TYR A 35 13.74 -3.51 -36.73
N ARG A 36 13.77 -3.15 -35.43
CA ARG A 36 12.78 -2.25 -34.79
C ARG A 36 11.33 -2.57 -35.17
N ASN A 37 10.97 -3.86 -35.14
CA ASN A 37 9.63 -4.34 -35.43
C ASN A 37 9.16 -4.15 -36.90
N LYS A 38 10.11 -4.00 -37.83
CA LYS A 38 9.90 -4.03 -39.29
C LYS A 38 10.72 -5.15 -39.91
N ASN A 39 10.21 -5.79 -40.96
CA ASN A 39 10.92 -6.84 -41.67
C ASN A 39 11.94 -6.22 -42.62
N ILE A 40 13.16 -6.75 -42.65
CA ILE A 40 14.23 -6.22 -43.51
C ILE A 40 13.98 -6.59 -44.98
N ALA A 41 13.37 -7.75 -45.24
CA ALA A 41 13.04 -8.21 -46.59
C ALA A 41 12.17 -7.20 -47.39
N ASP A 42 11.33 -6.42 -46.69
CA ASP A 42 10.46 -5.41 -47.32
C ASP A 42 11.26 -4.18 -47.83
N PHE A 43 12.50 -4.01 -47.40
CA PHE A 43 13.37 -2.87 -47.73
C PHE A 43 14.59 -3.25 -48.60
N VAL A 44 14.66 -4.49 -49.10
CA VAL A 44 15.73 -4.94 -50.00
C VAL A 44 15.38 -4.55 -51.44
N ASP A 45 16.00 -3.48 -51.94
CA ASP A 45 15.80 -2.95 -53.30
C ASP A 45 17.16 -2.54 -53.92
N PRO A 46 17.48 -2.91 -55.17
CA PRO A 46 18.72 -2.48 -55.83
C PRO A 46 18.89 -0.96 -55.94
N ASP A 47 17.80 -0.19 -56.04
CA ASP A 47 17.82 1.27 -56.16
C ASP A 47 17.54 1.99 -54.82
N ILE A 48 17.67 1.30 -53.68
CA ILE A 48 17.37 1.86 -52.34
C ILE A 48 18.16 3.14 -52.03
N MET A 49 19.42 3.22 -52.48
CA MET A 49 20.28 4.39 -52.25
C MET A 49 19.81 5.63 -53.01
N LYS A 50 19.27 5.48 -54.22
CA LYS A 50 18.73 6.61 -55.00
C LYS A 50 17.44 7.14 -54.38
N LYS A 51 16.55 6.23 -53.96
CA LYS A 51 15.31 6.59 -53.25
C LYS A 51 15.61 7.29 -51.92
N LEU A 52 16.68 6.88 -51.24
CA LEU A 52 17.14 7.53 -50.01
C LEU A 52 17.64 8.95 -50.30
N GLU A 53 18.45 9.14 -51.33
CA GLU A 53 18.96 10.46 -51.75
C GLU A 53 17.82 11.43 -52.13
N GLU A 54 16.81 10.95 -52.87
CA GLU A 54 15.62 11.74 -53.20
C GLU A 54 14.83 12.17 -51.94
N LEU A 55 14.71 11.27 -50.95
CA LEU A 55 14.06 11.57 -49.68
C LEU A 55 14.87 12.55 -48.81
N GLU A 56 16.19 12.43 -48.81
CA GLU A 56 17.07 13.35 -48.08
C GLU A 56 16.99 14.77 -48.65
N GLN A 57 16.94 14.92 -49.98
CA GLN A 57 16.72 16.22 -50.63
C GLN A 57 15.34 16.80 -50.30
N GLU A 58 14.31 15.95 -50.23
CA GLU A 58 12.97 16.41 -49.84
C GLU A 58 12.91 16.87 -48.37
N GLU A 59 13.55 16.14 -47.45
CA GLU A 59 13.63 16.54 -46.04
C GLU A 59 14.47 17.82 -45.88
N GLU A 60 15.59 17.98 -46.59
CA GLU A 60 16.39 19.21 -46.57
C GLU A 60 15.54 20.41 -47.02
N ALA A 61 14.76 20.27 -48.09
CA ALA A 61 13.83 21.32 -48.53
C ALA A 61 12.73 21.63 -47.49
N ARG A 62 12.27 20.62 -46.72
CA ARG A 62 11.30 20.84 -45.63
C ARG A 62 11.93 21.50 -44.41
N GLU A 63 13.16 21.15 -44.08
CA GLU A 63 13.94 21.79 -43.02
C GLU A 63 14.24 23.25 -43.38
N GLU A 64 14.67 23.54 -44.61
CA GLU A 64 14.88 24.91 -45.10
C GLU A 64 13.58 25.73 -45.10
N ALA A 65 12.44 25.09 -45.38
CA ALA A 65 11.14 25.72 -45.27
C ALA A 65 10.67 25.96 -43.83
N GLY A 66 11.44 25.54 -42.82
CA GLY A 66 11.12 25.69 -41.40
C GLY A 66 9.98 24.79 -40.93
N PHE A 67 9.67 23.70 -41.64
CA PHE A 67 8.52 22.83 -41.30
C PHE A 67 8.61 22.23 -39.89
N TYR A 68 9.83 21.99 -39.40
CA TYR A 68 10.10 21.45 -38.07
C TYR A 68 10.42 22.51 -37.02
N ASP A 69 10.41 23.80 -37.39
CA ASP A 69 10.59 24.89 -36.43
C ASP A 69 9.34 24.99 -35.57
N ILE A 70 9.50 24.73 -34.27
CA ILE A 70 8.44 24.95 -33.30
C ILE A 70 8.46 26.44 -32.98
N GLU A 71 7.48 27.18 -33.50
CA GLU A 71 7.26 28.58 -33.12
C GLU A 71 6.85 28.64 -31.64
N ASP A 72 7.84 28.78 -30.77
CA ASP A 72 7.62 29.10 -29.37
C ASP A 72 7.32 30.60 -29.27
N GLU A 73 6.03 30.94 -29.21
CA GLU A 73 5.59 32.31 -28.94
C GLU A 73 6.02 32.69 -27.51
N GLU A 74 6.96 33.63 -27.40
CA GLU A 74 7.43 34.12 -26.10
C GLU A 74 6.27 34.80 -25.36
N ASP A 75 5.94 34.27 -24.20
CA ASP A 75 4.93 34.82 -23.31
C ASP A 75 5.30 36.23 -22.81
N ASP A 76 4.40 37.21 -22.98
CA ASP A 76 4.52 38.52 -22.33
C ASP A 76 4.67 38.38 -20.80
N GLU A 77 5.37 39.32 -20.16
CA GLU A 77 5.59 39.33 -18.70
C GLU A 77 4.28 39.17 -17.90
N GLU A 78 3.20 39.81 -18.37
CA GLU A 78 1.86 39.70 -17.76
C GLU A 78 1.32 38.27 -17.84
N THR A 79 1.43 37.61 -19.00
CA THR A 79 0.93 36.23 -19.17
C THR A 79 1.72 35.25 -18.31
N THR A 80 3.04 35.43 -18.18
CA THR A 80 3.85 34.61 -17.27
C THR A 80 3.45 34.82 -15.80
N ALA A 81 3.14 36.06 -15.39
CA ALA A 81 2.69 36.39 -14.05
C ALA A 81 1.32 35.76 -13.75
N ILE A 82 0.38 35.83 -14.69
CA ILE A 82 -0.93 35.17 -14.61
C ILE A 82 -0.75 33.66 -14.47
N ARG A 83 0.11 33.03 -15.27
CA ARG A 83 0.39 31.57 -15.18
C ARG A 83 0.98 31.19 -13.83
N LYS A 84 1.94 31.97 -13.31
CA LYS A 84 2.54 31.76 -11.98
C LYS A 84 1.48 31.89 -10.87
N LEU A 85 0.63 32.90 -10.93
CA LEU A 85 -0.46 33.10 -9.97
C LEU A 85 -1.49 31.97 -10.05
N ALA A 86 -1.90 31.57 -11.26
CA ALA A 86 -2.84 30.47 -11.48
C ALA A 86 -2.31 29.15 -10.93
N LYS A 87 -1.01 28.85 -11.07
CA LYS A 87 -0.36 27.69 -10.44
C LYS A 87 -0.47 27.73 -8.92
N LYS A 88 -0.20 28.88 -8.29
CA LYS A 88 -0.37 29.07 -6.83
C LYS A 88 -1.82 28.84 -6.37
N ILE A 89 -2.80 29.37 -7.11
CA ILE A 89 -4.23 29.20 -6.80
C ILE A 89 -4.64 27.73 -6.91
N ARG A 90 -4.26 27.05 -8.00
CA ARG A 90 -4.57 25.62 -8.20
C ARG A 90 -3.98 24.77 -7.09
N TYR A 91 -2.72 25.03 -6.72
CA TYR A 91 -2.05 24.33 -5.63
C TYR A 91 -2.76 24.54 -4.29
N LYS A 92 -3.03 25.79 -3.88
CA LYS A 92 -3.72 26.09 -2.62
C LYS A 92 -5.12 25.47 -2.59
N ARG A 93 -5.86 25.51 -3.71
CA ARG A 93 -7.17 24.85 -3.85
C ARG A 93 -7.07 23.33 -3.66
N GLN A 94 -6.06 22.69 -4.24
CA GLN A 94 -5.82 21.25 -4.08
C GLN A 94 -5.52 20.90 -2.62
N VAL A 95 -4.69 21.69 -1.94
CA VAL A 95 -4.40 21.51 -0.50
C VAL A 95 -5.68 21.63 0.33
N ILE A 96 -6.50 22.66 0.11
CA ILE A 96 -7.78 22.86 0.81
C ILE A 96 -8.73 21.66 0.60
N ILE A 97 -8.83 21.16 -0.64
CA ILE A 97 -9.65 19.99 -0.96
C ILE A 97 -9.09 18.74 -0.28
N GLY A 98 -7.77 18.54 -0.28
CA GLY A 98 -7.10 17.43 0.40
C GLY A 98 -7.38 17.43 1.90
N ASP A 99 -7.23 18.58 2.55
CA ASP A 99 -7.54 18.80 3.95
C ASP A 99 -9.01 18.50 4.29
N ALA A 100 -9.93 18.96 3.45
CA ALA A 100 -11.36 18.73 3.63
C ALA A 100 -11.71 17.24 3.48
N ARG A 101 -11.11 16.55 2.50
CA ARG A 101 -11.29 15.10 2.30
C ARG A 101 -10.74 14.31 3.49
N SER A 102 -9.54 14.63 3.98
CA SER A 102 -8.97 14.00 5.17
C SER A 102 -9.87 14.18 6.40
N LYS A 103 -10.35 15.40 6.65
CA LYS A 103 -11.32 15.69 7.73
C LYS A 103 -12.68 14.99 7.55
N LYS A 104 -13.06 14.62 6.32
CA LYS A 104 -14.29 13.87 6.03
C LYS A 104 -14.09 12.36 6.16
N GLN A 105 -12.96 11.82 5.70
CA GLN A 105 -12.63 10.39 5.82
C GLN A 105 -12.42 9.95 7.28
N ALA A 106 -11.99 10.86 8.16
CA ALA A 106 -11.98 10.65 9.60
C ALA A 106 -13.38 10.42 10.23
N ARG A 107 -14.49 10.59 9.48
CA ARG A 107 -15.88 10.50 9.98
C ARG A 107 -16.46 9.08 9.97
N ARG A 108 -15.74 8.12 10.55
CA ARG A 108 -16.41 6.97 11.17
C ARG A 108 -17.04 7.33 12.52
N THR A 109 -16.75 8.53 13.03
CA THR A 109 -17.28 9.06 14.29
C THR A 109 -17.92 10.45 14.08
N PRO A 110 -18.85 10.86 14.98
CA PRO A 110 -19.44 12.19 14.96
C PRO A 110 -18.39 13.30 15.11
N SER A 111 -18.58 14.42 14.40
CA SER A 111 -17.68 15.57 14.48
C SER A 111 -17.89 16.33 15.79
N VAL A 112 -16.80 16.63 16.50
CA VAL A 112 -16.85 17.45 17.73
C VAL A 112 -17.27 18.88 17.38
N PRO A 113 -18.29 19.44 18.06
CA PRO A 113 -18.73 20.82 17.80
C PRO A 113 -17.63 21.82 18.16
N ARG A 114 -17.47 22.86 17.34
CA ARG A 114 -16.47 23.93 17.52
C ARG A 114 -16.39 24.51 18.95
N PRO A 115 -17.49 24.85 19.65
CA PRO A 115 -17.39 25.43 21.01
C PRO A 115 -16.78 24.50 22.05
N LYS A 116 -16.81 23.17 21.83
CA LYS A 116 -16.19 22.18 22.73
C LYS A 116 -14.74 21.87 22.37
N LYS A 117 -14.24 22.39 21.25
CA LYS A 117 -12.87 22.14 20.77
C LYS A 117 -11.95 23.26 21.23
N ALA A 118 -10.91 22.91 21.98
CA ALA A 118 -9.82 23.85 22.26
C ALA A 118 -9.04 24.17 20.97
N ILE A 119 -8.79 25.45 20.72
CA ILE A 119 -7.98 25.95 19.62
C ILE A 119 -6.68 26.47 20.21
N SER A 120 -5.53 26.09 19.65
CA SER A 120 -4.23 26.62 20.09
C SER A 120 -4.06 28.06 19.62
N ARG A 121 -3.49 28.91 20.48
CA ARG A 121 -3.20 30.33 20.21
C ARG A 121 -2.31 30.50 18.97
N GLU A 122 -1.20 29.79 18.94
CA GLU A 122 -0.22 29.81 17.83
C GLU A 122 -0.86 29.52 16.47
N ARG A 123 -1.78 28.54 16.42
CA ARG A 123 -2.51 28.22 15.19
C ARG A 123 -3.43 29.35 14.76
N LEU A 124 -4.08 30.03 15.70
CA LEU A 124 -4.96 31.14 15.38
C LEU A 124 -4.14 32.34 14.87
N GLU A 125 -3.08 32.70 15.59
CA GLU A 125 -2.19 33.82 15.23
C GLU A 125 -1.56 33.62 13.85
N SER A 126 -0.97 32.44 13.59
CA SER A 126 -0.44 32.11 12.26
C SER A 126 -1.48 32.23 11.15
N THR A 127 -2.71 31.72 11.35
CA THR A 127 -3.75 31.79 10.31
C THR A 127 -4.24 33.21 10.04
N MET A 128 -4.29 34.08 11.06
CA MET A 128 -4.73 35.46 10.91
C MET A 128 -3.63 36.32 10.30
N SER A 129 -2.37 36.09 10.68
CA SER A 129 -1.20 36.71 10.06
C SER A 129 -1.07 36.33 8.58
N GLU A 130 -1.30 35.05 8.21
CA GLU A 130 -1.32 34.61 6.80
C GLU A 130 -2.43 35.31 5.99
N LEU A 131 -3.53 35.70 6.63
CA LEU A 131 -4.61 36.50 6.01
C LEU A 131 -4.31 38.00 5.96
N GLY A 132 -3.17 38.45 6.50
CA GLY A 132 -2.74 39.84 6.53
C GLY A 132 -3.26 40.65 7.71
N ILE A 133 -3.71 40.00 8.79
CA ILE A 133 -4.18 40.65 10.01
C ILE A 133 -3.02 40.70 11.01
N ASP A 134 -2.68 41.88 11.51
CA ASP A 134 -1.66 42.05 12.55
C ASP A 134 -2.15 41.50 13.90
N MET A 135 -1.37 40.57 14.45
CA MET A 135 -1.65 39.86 15.71
C MET A 135 -0.61 40.13 16.80
N ASP A 136 0.42 40.94 16.54
CA ASP A 136 1.58 41.07 17.43
C ASP A 136 1.25 41.85 18.72
N ASN A 137 0.25 42.73 18.68
CA ASN A 137 -0.12 43.61 19.81
C ASN A 137 -1.40 43.15 20.56
N LYS A 138 -1.67 41.84 20.61
CA LYS A 138 -2.92 41.30 21.20
C LYS A 138 -2.72 40.43 22.44
N GLU A 139 -1.63 40.63 23.16
CA GLU A 139 -1.32 39.89 24.39
C GLU A 139 -2.33 40.16 25.53
N ASP A 140 -2.92 41.35 25.57
CA ASP A 140 -3.93 41.75 26.58
C ASP A 140 -5.37 41.33 26.22
N SER A 141 -5.54 40.57 25.14
CA SER A 141 -6.87 40.16 24.69
C SER A 141 -7.51 39.10 25.59
N HIS A 142 -8.85 39.10 25.65
CA HIS A 142 -9.64 38.17 26.47
C HIS A 142 -9.35 36.67 26.25
N TYR A 143 -8.78 36.29 25.10
CA TYR A 143 -8.42 34.90 24.79
C TYR A 143 -7.03 34.50 25.31
N VAL A 144 -6.17 35.46 25.68
CA VAL A 144 -4.86 35.22 26.31
C VAL A 144 -4.98 35.25 27.84
N ALA A 145 -5.76 36.20 28.38
CA ALA A 145 -5.90 36.42 29.82
C ALA A 145 -6.41 35.20 30.62
N LYS A 146 -7.31 34.38 30.03
CA LYS A 146 -7.87 33.17 30.68
C LYS A 146 -6.87 32.06 30.98
N MET A 147 -5.68 32.08 30.37
CA MET A 147 -4.66 31.04 30.56
C MET A 147 -3.84 31.23 31.85
N HIS A 148 -3.72 32.47 32.34
CA HIS A 148 -2.95 32.77 33.56
C HIS A 148 -3.72 32.45 34.86
N GLU A 149 -5.02 32.21 34.78
CA GLU A 149 -5.88 31.97 35.95
C GLU A 149 -5.78 30.52 36.50
N THR A 150 -5.14 29.59 35.77
CA THR A 150 -5.05 28.18 36.16
C THR A 150 -3.86 27.83 37.05
N ARG A 151 -3.18 28.81 37.67
CA ARG A 151 -2.11 28.53 38.64
C ARG A 151 -2.76 27.93 39.89
N SER A 152 -2.74 26.61 39.99
CA SER A 152 -3.34 25.87 41.10
C SER A 152 -2.70 26.27 42.42
N ARG A 153 -3.55 26.57 43.41
CA ARG A 153 -3.12 26.71 44.81
C ARG A 153 -2.53 25.37 45.28
N SER A 154 -1.49 25.42 46.11
CA SER A 154 -0.65 24.28 46.53
C SER A 154 -1.37 23.06 47.12
N LEU A 155 -2.65 23.17 47.45
CA LEU A 155 -3.48 22.11 48.03
C LEU A 155 -3.99 21.07 47.03
N ASN A 156 -3.87 21.29 45.71
CA ASN A 156 -4.41 20.41 44.66
C ASN A 156 -3.34 19.67 43.83
N ARG A 157 -2.21 19.29 44.43
CA ARG A 157 -1.22 18.46 43.74
C ARG A 157 -1.65 16.99 43.80
N PRO A 158 -1.95 16.31 42.67
CA PRO A 158 -2.26 14.89 42.69
C PRO A 158 -1.06 14.11 43.25
N GLU A 159 -1.32 13.19 44.18
CA GLU A 159 -0.29 12.36 44.79
C GLU A 159 0.53 11.65 43.70
N ILE A 160 1.85 11.70 43.83
CA ILE A 160 2.77 10.96 42.95
C ILE A 160 2.43 9.48 43.13
N LYS A 161 1.88 8.85 42.08
CA LYS A 161 1.44 7.45 42.10
C LYS A 161 2.62 6.55 42.49
N ARG A 162 2.67 6.11 43.75
CA ARG A 162 3.57 5.06 44.22
C ARG A 162 3.07 3.71 43.71
N LYS A 163 3.99 2.80 43.40
CA LYS A 163 3.66 1.42 43.04
C LYS A 163 2.88 0.79 44.19
N ARG A 164 1.66 0.32 43.92
CA ARG A 164 0.85 -0.41 44.88
C ARG A 164 1.51 -1.78 45.11
N GLU A 165 1.95 -2.06 46.33
CA GLU A 165 2.62 -3.32 46.68
C GLU A 165 1.63 -4.47 46.89
N ASP A 166 0.36 -4.15 47.15
CA ASP A 166 -0.71 -5.13 47.20
C ASP A 166 -1.21 -5.50 45.79
N SER A 167 -0.98 -6.75 45.43
CA SER A 167 -1.45 -7.37 44.19
C SER A 167 -2.87 -7.95 44.29
N GLU A 168 -3.59 -7.65 45.37
CA GLU A 168 -4.97 -8.07 45.53
C GLU A 168 -5.91 -6.89 45.28
N GLY A 169 -6.36 -6.80 44.03
CA GLY A 169 -7.39 -5.86 43.63
C GLY A 169 -8.68 -6.12 44.42
N ASN A 170 -9.08 -5.13 45.22
CA ASN A 170 -10.46 -4.88 45.63
C ASN A 170 -11.30 -6.12 45.97
N VAL A 171 -10.91 -6.89 46.99
CA VAL A 171 -11.82 -7.82 47.64
C VAL A 171 -12.09 -7.29 49.05
N ARG A 172 -13.31 -6.77 49.26
CA ARG A 172 -13.85 -6.57 50.61
C ARG A 172 -13.72 -7.90 51.36
N SER A 173 -13.12 -7.87 52.56
CA SER A 173 -12.89 -9.00 53.49
C SER A 173 -11.85 -10.05 53.04
N SER A 174 -10.59 -9.80 53.41
CA SER A 174 -9.44 -10.71 53.31
C SER A 174 -9.37 -11.72 54.46
N SER A 175 -10.50 -12.24 54.95
CA SER A 175 -10.51 -13.18 56.09
C SER A 175 -10.22 -14.63 55.67
N LYS A 176 -10.26 -14.94 54.36
CA LYS A 176 -10.12 -16.31 53.86
C LYS A 176 -9.15 -16.40 52.70
N VAL A 177 -8.17 -17.29 52.83
CA VAL A 177 -7.22 -17.60 51.77
C VAL A 177 -7.95 -18.20 50.55
N PRO A 178 -7.55 -17.86 49.32
CA PRO A 178 -8.10 -18.46 48.10
C PRO A 178 -7.99 -19.99 48.09
N ARG A 179 -9.03 -20.66 47.58
CA ARG A 179 -9.11 -22.14 47.55
C ARG A 179 -8.01 -22.81 46.71
N ASP A 180 -7.43 -22.10 45.74
CA ASP A 180 -6.30 -22.60 44.94
C ASP A 180 -4.95 -22.55 45.69
N GLN A 181 -4.91 -21.87 46.84
CA GLN A 181 -3.70 -21.66 47.65
C GLN A 181 -3.80 -22.32 49.03
N SER A 182 -5.00 -22.49 49.58
CA SER A 182 -5.23 -23.00 50.95
C SER A 182 -4.67 -24.40 51.23
N GLY A 183 -4.45 -25.21 50.18
CA GLY A 183 -3.92 -26.59 50.30
C GLY A 183 -2.44 -26.73 49.91
N VAL A 184 -1.73 -25.62 49.69
CA VAL A 184 -0.36 -25.63 49.16
C VAL A 184 0.59 -24.93 50.13
N ARG A 185 1.68 -25.60 50.49
CA ARG A 185 2.62 -25.15 51.52
C ARG A 185 3.34 -23.84 51.17
N ASP A 186 3.92 -23.77 49.96
CA ASP A 186 4.75 -22.63 49.51
C ASP A 186 4.33 -22.10 48.14
N VAL A 187 4.67 -20.84 47.86
CA VAL A 187 4.48 -20.20 46.53
C VAL A 187 5.18 -20.98 45.40
N ALA A 188 6.33 -21.58 45.68
CA ALA A 188 7.04 -22.43 44.71
C ALA A 188 6.21 -23.66 44.32
N MET A 189 5.54 -24.29 45.29
CA MET A 189 4.65 -25.42 45.07
C MET A 189 3.37 -24.98 44.35
N ALA A 190 2.84 -23.79 44.64
CA ALA A 190 1.68 -23.24 43.94
C ALA A 190 1.99 -22.97 42.46
N LYS A 191 3.17 -22.43 42.15
CA LYS A 191 3.66 -22.27 40.77
C LYS A 191 3.79 -23.63 40.06
N LYS A 192 4.30 -24.66 40.75
CA LYS A 192 4.41 -26.02 40.21
C LYS A 192 3.04 -26.63 39.92
N ALA A 193 2.09 -26.51 40.85
CA ALA A 193 0.70 -26.98 40.69
C ALA A 193 0.03 -26.31 39.48
N ARG A 194 0.11 -24.98 39.35
CA ARG A 194 -0.40 -24.25 38.18
C ARG A 194 0.22 -24.71 36.86
N LYS A 195 1.52 -25.06 36.86
CA LYS A 195 2.20 -25.60 35.69
C LYS A 195 1.65 -26.97 35.29
N ILE A 196 1.41 -27.85 36.28
CA ILE A 196 0.83 -29.18 36.06
C ILE A 196 -0.59 -29.05 35.49
N THR A 197 -1.42 -28.15 36.02
CA THR A 197 -2.78 -27.88 35.49
C THR A 197 -2.74 -27.46 34.01
N LYS A 198 -1.83 -26.55 33.64
CA LYS A 198 -1.67 -26.11 32.24
C LYS A 198 -1.20 -27.24 31.32
N ILE A 199 -0.37 -28.16 31.82
CA ILE A 199 0.07 -29.33 31.06
C ILE A 199 -1.11 -30.28 30.84
N GLY A 200 -1.92 -30.55 31.86
CA GLY A 200 -3.11 -31.40 31.77
C GLY A 200 -4.16 -30.89 30.77
N GLN A 201 -4.31 -29.57 30.65
CA GLN A 201 -5.24 -28.94 29.71
C GLN A 201 -4.80 -29.04 28.23
N ARG A 202 -3.54 -29.37 27.93
CA ARG A 202 -3.04 -29.41 26.53
C ARG A 202 -3.85 -30.32 25.62
N LYS A 203 -4.28 -31.50 26.10
CA LYS A 203 -5.08 -32.44 25.31
C LYS A 203 -6.47 -31.88 24.95
N ILE A 204 -7.08 -31.18 25.89
CA ILE A 204 -8.40 -30.54 25.73
C ILE A 204 -8.29 -29.38 24.73
N ASN A 205 -7.24 -28.57 24.87
CA ASN A 205 -6.96 -27.44 23.99
C ASN A 205 -6.60 -27.89 22.56
N LEU A 206 -5.84 -28.98 22.40
CA LEU A 206 -5.53 -29.56 21.10
C LEU A 206 -6.81 -29.98 20.36
N GLY A 207 -7.80 -30.50 21.08
CA GLY A 207 -9.11 -30.83 20.54
C GLY A 207 -10.06 -29.63 20.36
N GLY A 208 -9.60 -28.39 20.58
CA GLY A 208 -10.40 -27.17 20.42
C GLY A 208 -11.59 -27.05 21.36
N LYS A 209 -11.57 -27.75 22.50
CA LYS A 209 -12.68 -27.77 23.46
C LYS A 209 -12.76 -26.47 24.24
N LYS A 210 -13.98 -26.02 24.57
CA LYS A 210 -14.20 -24.78 25.33
C LYS A 210 -13.72 -24.85 26.79
N GLY A 211 -13.61 -26.06 27.33
CA GLY A 211 -13.15 -26.34 28.68
C GLY A 211 -13.34 -27.81 29.04
N GLU A 212 -13.06 -28.18 30.29
CA GLU A 212 -13.20 -29.57 30.77
C GLU A 212 -14.63 -30.11 30.72
N SER A 213 -15.62 -29.22 30.76
CA SER A 213 -17.05 -29.56 30.70
C SER A 213 -17.54 -29.89 29.28
N ASP A 214 -16.81 -29.45 28.23
CA ASP A 214 -17.21 -29.65 26.83
C ASP A 214 -16.86 -31.06 26.33
N ARG A 215 -17.76 -31.99 26.64
CA ARG A 215 -17.69 -33.41 26.26
C ARG A 215 -18.64 -33.77 25.12
N SER A 216 -18.99 -32.80 24.28
CA SER A 216 -19.87 -33.00 23.13
C SER A 216 -19.25 -33.93 22.07
N ILE A 217 -20.04 -34.90 21.59
CA ILE A 217 -19.66 -35.85 20.54
C ILE A 217 -20.50 -35.57 19.30
N ALA A 218 -19.86 -35.06 18.23
CA ALA A 218 -20.52 -34.78 16.97
C ALA A 218 -20.65 -36.04 16.10
N VAL A 219 -21.79 -36.19 15.42
CA VAL A 219 -22.01 -37.27 14.46
C VAL A 219 -21.27 -36.95 13.16
N LYS A 220 -20.25 -37.74 12.81
CA LYS A 220 -19.42 -37.50 11.61
C LYS A 220 -20.17 -37.69 10.29
N LYS A 221 -21.12 -38.63 10.25
CA LYS A 221 -21.89 -38.97 9.05
C LYS A 221 -23.39 -39.00 9.38
N PRO A 222 -24.08 -37.84 9.41
CA PRO A 222 -25.50 -37.81 9.70
C PRO A 222 -26.30 -38.49 8.58
N LYS A 223 -27.22 -39.38 8.96
CA LYS A 223 -27.96 -40.25 8.03
C LYS A 223 -28.65 -39.49 6.89
N HIS A 224 -29.29 -38.36 7.20
CA HIS A 224 -30.04 -37.56 6.21
C HIS A 224 -29.16 -36.92 5.12
N LEU A 225 -27.83 -36.91 5.28
CA LEU A 225 -26.90 -36.46 4.23
C LEU A 225 -26.40 -37.61 3.35
N PHE A 226 -26.34 -38.84 3.89
CA PHE A 226 -25.66 -39.98 3.26
C PHE A 226 -26.58 -41.14 2.88
N SER A 227 -27.88 -41.03 3.14
CA SER A 227 -28.88 -42.07 2.89
C SER A 227 -30.06 -41.48 2.13
N GLY A 228 -30.54 -42.20 1.12
CA GLY A 228 -31.61 -41.78 0.21
C GLY A 228 -31.08 -41.26 -1.14
N LYS A 229 -31.98 -41.20 -2.13
CA LYS A 229 -31.72 -40.60 -3.45
C LYS A 229 -32.80 -39.56 -3.72
N ARG A 230 -32.43 -38.44 -4.36
CA ARG A 230 -33.38 -37.39 -4.72
C ARG A 230 -34.21 -37.85 -5.92
N SER A 231 -35.52 -37.94 -5.75
CA SER A 231 -36.48 -38.26 -6.81
C SER A 231 -37.07 -37.00 -7.46
N THR A 232 -37.83 -37.16 -8.54
CA THR A 232 -38.63 -36.10 -9.16
C THR A 232 -39.82 -35.75 -8.26
N GLY A 233 -39.79 -34.58 -7.62
CA GLY A 233 -40.86 -34.14 -6.71
C GLY A 233 -40.34 -33.31 -5.52
N LYS A 234 -40.98 -33.49 -4.35
CA LYS A 234 -40.59 -32.81 -3.10
C LYS A 234 -39.19 -33.25 -2.66
N THR A 235 -38.42 -32.29 -2.14
CA THR A 235 -37.02 -32.46 -1.74
C THR A 235 -36.88 -32.16 -0.25
N ASP A 236 -35.95 -32.85 0.42
CA ASP A 236 -35.77 -32.78 1.88
C ASP A 236 -35.15 -31.46 2.36
N ARG A 237 -34.45 -30.77 1.47
CA ARG A 237 -33.84 -29.46 1.72
C ARG A 237 -34.18 -28.49 0.58
N ARG A 238 -34.29 -27.21 0.93
CA ARG A 238 -34.57 -26.10 0.03
C ARG A 238 -33.40 -25.84 -0.92
#